data_AF-A0A1L8XKP2-F1
#
_entry.id   AF-A0A1L8XKP2-F1
#
_cell.length_a   1.000
_cell.length_b   1.000
_cell.length_c   1.000
_cell.angle_alpha   90.00
_cell.angle_beta   90.00
_cell.angle_gamma   90.00
#
_symmetry.space_group_name_H-M   'P 1'
#
loop_
_entity.id
_entity.type
_entity.pdbx_description
1 polymer ?
#
loop_
_entity_poly.entity_id
_entity_poly.type
_entity_poly.pdbx_seq_one_letter_code
_entity_poly.pdbx_strand_id
1 'polypeptide(L)'
;MKIIRYAIARLAYYKKQTIVYILFSSFFAFLLLISFNLYNLQTTLHKQIQNRLAIFSSTSQEEKIPQLDSVSHFYSSAILVFVLCFAICFFFFFIHILKQNRQELMNWRLTGFSQKKLFFFVYTQMFLPITVACLGLLLWSISFQHLYETLLQRINLTVLTLFKFPDFSVPSSISGLTIPINQEAFFQIDFTSDFLLVDTFKGIVQTLFTLTFVSLFISILSFIYFSRRLQKGRFTHHGATK
;
A
#
# COMPACT_ATOMS: atom_id res chain seq x y z
N MET A 1 28.76 -1.34 -4.03
CA MET A 1 28.33 -2.21 -5.17
C MET A 1 28.36 -3.72 -4.88
N LYS A 2 29.42 -4.31 -4.29
CA LYS A 2 29.48 -5.77 -4.06
C LYS A 2 28.30 -6.33 -3.24
N ILE A 3 27.86 -5.63 -2.18
CA ILE A 3 26.80 -6.09 -1.26
C ILE A 3 25.44 -6.28 -1.97
N ILE A 4 25.05 -5.37 -2.87
CA ILE A 4 23.79 -5.48 -3.62
C ILE A 4 23.84 -6.67 -4.58
N ARG A 5 24.98 -6.88 -5.26
CA ARG A 5 25.16 -8.05 -6.15
C ARG A 5 25.03 -9.36 -5.38
N TYR A 6 25.62 -9.46 -4.18
CA TYR A 6 25.44 -10.63 -3.31
C TYR A 6 24.00 -10.78 -2.82
N ALA A 7 23.30 -9.68 -2.53
CA ALA A 7 21.90 -9.74 -2.13
C ALA A 7 21.01 -10.31 -3.24
N ILE A 8 21.22 -9.85 -4.47
CA ILE A 8 20.52 -10.34 -5.66
C ILE A 8 20.86 -11.81 -5.94
N ALA A 9 22.15 -12.18 -5.89
CA ALA A 9 22.58 -13.57 -6.07
C ALA A 9 21.93 -14.51 -5.05
N ARG A 10 21.78 -14.07 -3.80
CA ARG A 10 21.08 -14.85 -2.77
C ARG A 10 19.58 -14.99 -3.05
N LEU A 11 18.91 -13.92 -3.48
CA LEU A 11 17.50 -13.98 -3.88
C LEU A 11 17.28 -15.02 -5.00
N ALA A 12 18.24 -15.10 -5.93
CA ALA A 12 18.25 -16.09 -7.00
C ALA A 12 18.61 -17.51 -6.52
N TYR A 13 19.33 -17.67 -5.41
CA TYR A 13 19.60 -18.97 -4.79
C TYR A 13 18.37 -19.51 -4.05
N TYR A 14 17.71 -18.67 -3.24
CA TYR A 14 16.51 -19.05 -2.48
C TYR A 14 15.20 -18.75 -3.24
N LYS A 15 15.11 -19.19 -4.51
CA LYS A 15 14.00 -18.82 -5.43
C LYS A 15 12.61 -19.05 -4.85
N LYS A 16 12.37 -20.20 -4.20
CA LYS A 16 11.05 -20.55 -3.65
C LYS A 16 10.59 -19.52 -2.61
N GLN A 17 11.49 -19.11 -1.71
CA GLN A 17 11.19 -18.12 -0.67
C GLN A 17 10.97 -16.74 -1.27
N THR A 18 11.81 -16.37 -2.24
CA THR A 18 11.68 -15.10 -2.97
C THR A 18 10.35 -15.01 -3.71
N ILE A 19 9.91 -16.07 -4.40
CA ILE A 19 8.63 -16.11 -5.12
C ILE A 19 7.45 -15.97 -4.15
N VAL A 20 7.46 -16.73 -3.05
CA VAL A 20 6.40 -16.64 -2.02
C VAL A 20 6.31 -15.22 -1.46
N TYR A 21 7.46 -14.60 -1.19
CA TYR A 21 7.49 -13.24 -0.66
C TYR A 21 7.07 -12.17 -1.69
N ILE A 22 7.42 -12.34 -2.97
CA ILE A 22 6.93 -11.47 -4.05
C ILE A 22 5.41 -11.58 -4.16
N LEU A 23 4.85 -12.79 -4.17
CA LEU A 23 3.40 -13.00 -4.24
C LEU A 23 2.69 -12.36 -3.05
N PHE A 24 3.21 -12.60 -1.84
CA PHE A 24 2.70 -12.00 -0.61
C PHE A 24 2.76 -10.45 -0.67
N SER A 25 3.91 -9.89 -1.05
CA SER A 25 4.08 -8.44 -1.15
C SER A 25 3.20 -7.84 -2.24
N SER A 26 3.00 -8.54 -3.37
CA SER A 26 2.14 -8.12 -4.47
C SER A 26 0.68 -8.08 -4.05
N PHE A 27 0.21 -9.08 -3.29
CA PHE A 27 -1.14 -9.08 -2.75
C PHE A 27 -1.43 -7.87 -1.84
N PHE A 28 -0.56 -7.60 -0.86
CA PHE A 28 -0.73 -6.44 0.02
C PHE A 28 -0.55 -5.10 -0.71
N ALA A 29 0.40 -5.02 -1.65
CA ALA A 29 0.58 -3.83 -2.46
C ALA A 29 -0.65 -3.55 -3.34
N PHE A 30 -1.29 -4.59 -3.88
CA PHE A 30 -2.52 -4.45 -4.67
C PHE A 30 -3.69 -3.93 -3.83
N LEU A 31 -3.91 -4.51 -2.65
CA LEU A 31 -4.97 -4.06 -1.73
C LEU A 31 -4.76 -2.62 -1.28
N LEU A 32 -3.53 -2.24 -0.94
CA LEU A 32 -3.19 -0.87 -0.57
C LEU A 32 -3.34 0.09 -1.73
N LEU A 33 -2.90 -0.30 -2.93
CA LEU A 33 -3.04 0.52 -4.14
C LEU A 33 -4.51 0.84 -4.42
N ILE A 34 -5.39 -0.17 -4.40
CA ILE A 34 -6.82 0.03 -4.56
C ILE A 34 -7.35 0.98 -3.48
N SER A 35 -6.98 0.76 -2.22
CA SER A 35 -7.50 1.56 -1.11
C SER A 35 -7.04 3.02 -1.15
N PHE A 36 -5.77 3.26 -1.48
CA PHE A 36 -5.24 4.62 -1.69
C PHE A 36 -5.90 5.30 -2.89
N ASN A 37 -6.10 4.57 -3.99
CA ASN A 37 -6.77 5.12 -5.15
C ASN A 37 -8.24 5.44 -4.86
N LEU A 38 -8.97 4.57 -4.16
CA LEU A 38 -10.34 4.85 -3.72
C LEU A 38 -10.42 6.06 -2.79
N TYR A 39 -9.48 6.18 -1.85
CA TYR A 39 -9.39 7.36 -0.98
C TYR A 39 -9.11 8.64 -1.79
N ASN A 40 -8.18 8.62 -2.73
CA ASN A 40 -7.89 9.76 -3.60
C ASN A 40 -9.09 10.08 -4.50
N LEU A 41 -9.79 9.07 -5.03
CA LEU A 41 -11.00 9.21 -5.85
C LEU A 41 -12.12 9.92 -5.09
N GLN A 42 -12.25 9.73 -3.78
CA GLN A 42 -13.24 10.44 -2.98
C GLN A 42 -13.04 11.96 -3.03
N THR A 43 -11.80 12.44 -3.02
CA THR A 43 -11.54 13.88 -3.13
C THR A 43 -11.94 14.44 -4.49
N THR A 44 -11.81 13.65 -5.55
CA THR A 44 -12.23 14.01 -6.91
C THR A 44 -13.73 13.96 -7.05
N LEU A 45 -14.36 12.94 -6.49
CA LEU A 45 -15.81 12.78 -6.48
C LEU A 45 -16.46 13.95 -5.71
N HIS A 46 -15.90 14.37 -4.57
CA HIS A 46 -16.35 15.59 -3.87
C HIS A 46 -16.35 16.82 -4.79
N LYS A 47 -15.25 17.06 -5.51
CA LYS A 47 -15.14 18.18 -6.47
C LYS A 47 -16.13 18.06 -7.62
N GLN A 48 -16.29 16.86 -8.18
CA GLN A 48 -17.22 16.60 -9.27
C GLN A 48 -18.68 16.83 -8.83
N ILE A 49 -19.05 16.37 -7.63
CA ILE A 49 -20.39 16.60 -7.08
C ILE A 49 -20.61 18.09 -6.79
N GLN A 50 -19.65 18.79 -6.18
CA GLN A 50 -19.77 20.24 -5.97
C GLN A 50 -19.95 20.99 -7.29
N ASN A 51 -19.20 20.63 -8.33
CA ASN A 51 -19.36 21.21 -9.67
C ASN A 51 -20.74 20.89 -10.27
N ARG A 52 -21.23 19.66 -10.11
CA ARG A 52 -22.57 19.24 -10.56
C ARG A 52 -23.66 20.01 -9.81
N LEU A 53 -23.54 20.16 -8.50
CA LEU A 53 -24.49 20.92 -7.65
C LEU A 53 -24.51 22.41 -7.98
N ALA A 54 -23.34 23.02 -8.24
CA ALA A 54 -23.25 24.43 -8.63
C ALA A 54 -24.00 24.77 -9.93
N ILE A 55 -24.25 23.78 -10.80
CA ILE A 55 -25.09 23.93 -12.00
C ILE A 55 -26.58 24.02 -11.63
N PHE A 56 -27.00 23.38 -10.54
CA PHE A 56 -28.41 23.31 -10.11
C PHE A 56 -28.79 24.35 -9.04
N SER A 57 -27.84 24.81 -8.22
CA SER A 57 -28.10 25.79 -7.15
C SER A 57 -27.42 27.14 -7.44
N SER A 58 -28.20 28.22 -7.53
CA SER A 58 -27.69 29.60 -7.64
C SER A 58 -27.06 30.15 -6.35
N THR A 59 -26.94 29.33 -5.32
CA THR A 59 -26.39 29.68 -4.01
C THR A 59 -25.04 29.01 -3.83
N SER A 60 -24.00 29.82 -3.70
CA SER A 60 -22.60 29.44 -3.49
C SER A 60 -22.34 28.95 -2.05
N GLN A 61 -23.09 27.95 -1.59
CA GLN A 61 -22.81 27.27 -0.32
C GLN A 61 -22.28 25.87 -0.61
N GLU A 62 -21.08 25.59 -0.09
CA GLU A 62 -20.53 24.24 -0.03
C GLU A 62 -21.43 23.38 0.88
N GLU A 63 -22.40 22.69 0.29
CA GLU A 63 -23.15 21.67 1.01
C GLU A 63 -22.20 20.52 1.37
N LYS A 64 -21.90 20.41 2.67
CA LYS A 64 -21.17 19.25 3.21
C LYS A 64 -22.08 18.03 3.06
N ILE A 65 -21.60 17.02 2.34
CA ILE A 65 -22.31 15.75 2.16
C ILE A 65 -21.74 14.76 3.20
N PRO A 66 -22.36 14.61 4.39
CA PRO A 66 -21.77 13.87 5.52
C PRO A 66 -21.52 12.38 5.22
N GLN A 67 -22.20 11.83 4.22
CA GLN A 67 -22.03 10.44 3.82
C GLN A 67 -20.75 10.20 3.02
N LEU A 68 -20.26 11.20 2.30
CA LEU A 68 -19.05 11.09 1.50
C LEU A 68 -17.79 11.15 2.39
N ASP A 69 -17.87 11.92 3.48
CA ASP A 69 -16.90 11.89 4.58
C ASP A 69 -16.86 10.51 5.25
N SER A 70 -18.02 9.88 5.47
CA SER A 70 -18.10 8.55 6.08
C SER A 70 -17.43 7.47 5.22
N VAL A 71 -17.58 7.53 3.89
CA VAL A 71 -16.91 6.64 2.93
C VAL A 71 -15.39 6.88 2.92
N SER A 72 -14.95 8.13 2.99
CA SER A 72 -13.52 8.47 3.10
C SER A 72 -12.88 7.91 4.38
N HIS A 73 -13.58 7.98 5.51
CA HIS A 73 -13.15 7.36 6.77
C HIS A 73 -13.09 5.83 6.70
N PHE A 74 -14.03 5.20 5.98
CA PHE A 74 -14.01 3.76 5.74
C PHE A 74 -12.75 3.33 4.97
N TYR A 75 -12.41 4.01 3.87
CA TYR A 75 -11.18 3.72 3.13
C TYR A 75 -9.91 3.97 3.95
N SER A 76 -9.88 5.05 4.72
CA SER A 76 -8.76 5.33 5.64
C SER A 76 -8.57 4.21 6.66
N SER A 77 -9.68 3.69 7.21
CA SER A 77 -9.66 2.57 8.15
C SER A 77 -9.20 1.28 7.47
N ALA A 78 -9.63 1.02 6.24
CA ALA A 78 -9.19 -0.13 5.45
C ALA A 78 -7.67 -0.10 5.18
N ILE A 79 -7.12 1.06 4.81
CA ILE A 79 -5.67 1.26 4.63
C ILE A 79 -4.93 0.88 5.92
N LEU A 80 -5.38 1.38 7.07
CA LEU A 80 -4.76 1.10 8.36
C LEU A 80 -4.76 -0.40 8.67
N VAL A 81 -5.89 -1.08 8.48
CA VAL A 81 -6.01 -2.53 8.69
C VAL A 81 -5.05 -3.30 7.77
N PHE A 82 -4.98 -2.96 6.48
CA PHE A 82 -4.06 -3.61 5.55
C PHE A 82 -2.59 -3.36 5.90
N VAL A 83 -2.23 -2.16 6.35
CA VAL A 83 -0.88 -1.84 6.84
C VAL A 83 -0.54 -2.66 8.09
N LEU A 84 -1.46 -2.80 9.05
CA LEU A 84 -1.24 -3.60 10.26
C LEU A 84 -1.07 -5.09 9.93
N CYS A 85 -1.93 -5.64 9.07
CA CYS A 85 -1.82 -7.02 8.61
C CYS A 85 -0.50 -7.27 7.88
N PHE A 86 -0.08 -6.35 7.01
CA PHE A 86 1.23 -6.42 6.35
C PHE A 86 2.37 -6.38 7.38
N ALA A 87 2.31 -5.46 8.36
CA ALA A 87 3.33 -5.31 9.39
C ALA A 87 3.53 -6.60 10.21
N ILE A 88 2.43 -7.22 10.66
CA ILE A 88 2.45 -8.47 11.44
C ILE A 88 3.09 -9.60 10.62
N CYS A 89 2.62 -9.80 9.39
CA CYS A 89 3.14 -10.84 8.52
C CYS A 89 4.62 -10.59 8.15
N PHE A 90 4.98 -9.35 7.82
CA PHE A 90 6.36 -8.96 7.53
C PHE A 90 7.27 -9.19 8.72
N PHE A 91 6.82 -8.89 9.94
CA PHE A 91 7.59 -9.16 11.16
C PHE A 91 7.93 -10.64 11.33
N PHE A 92 6.94 -11.53 11.18
CA PHE A 92 7.17 -12.98 11.23
C PHE A 92 8.13 -13.44 10.13
N PHE A 93 7.93 -12.97 8.91
CA PHE A 93 8.77 -13.33 7.77
C PHE A 93 10.22 -12.85 7.94
N PHE A 94 10.42 -11.62 8.46
CA PHE A 94 11.73 -11.07 8.74
C PHE A 94 12.47 -11.85 9.84
N ILE A 95 11.77 -12.22 10.93
CA ILE A 95 12.34 -13.07 11.98
C ILE A 95 12.72 -14.44 11.44
N HIS A 96 11.87 -15.04 10.60
CA HIS A 96 12.15 -16.33 9.98
C HIS A 96 13.45 -16.27 9.16
N ILE A 97 13.61 -15.23 8.33
CA ILE A 97 14.84 -15.00 7.55
C ILE A 97 16.07 -14.80 8.45
N LEU A 98 15.96 -14.01 9.52
CA LEU A 98 17.07 -13.83 10.46
C LEU A 98 17.49 -15.14 11.14
N LYS A 99 16.53 -16.01 11.49
CA LYS A 99 16.80 -17.33 12.09
C LYS A 99 17.46 -18.27 11.09
N GLN A 100 16.91 -18.38 9.89
CA GLN A 100 17.45 -19.23 8.83
C GLN A 100 18.88 -18.81 8.46
N ASN A 101 19.13 -17.51 8.39
CA ASN A 101 20.42 -16.96 7.95
C ASN A 101 21.42 -16.75 9.09
N ARG A 102 21.11 -17.23 10.31
CA ARG A 102 21.90 -16.95 11.52
C ARG A 102 23.37 -17.36 11.37
N GLN A 103 23.63 -18.55 10.82
CA GLN A 103 24.98 -19.07 10.65
C GLN A 103 25.79 -18.23 9.66
N GLU A 104 25.23 -17.94 8.48
CA GLU A 104 25.87 -17.09 7.47
C GLU A 104 26.13 -15.67 7.99
N LEU A 105 25.16 -15.06 8.67
CA LEU A 105 25.31 -13.73 9.27
C LEU A 105 26.41 -13.71 10.34
N MET A 106 26.56 -14.81 11.09
CA MET A 106 27.63 -14.94 12.07
C MET A 106 28.99 -15.08 11.40
N ASN A 107 29.10 -15.88 10.34
CA ASN A 107 30.33 -16.02 9.55
C ASN A 107 30.77 -14.67 8.98
N TRP A 108 29.84 -13.91 8.41
CA TRP A 108 30.18 -12.58 7.86
C TRP A 108 30.58 -11.57 8.92
N ARG A 109 30.01 -11.68 10.12
CA ARG A 109 30.45 -10.90 11.29
C ARG A 109 31.88 -11.27 11.69
N LEU A 110 32.25 -12.55 11.61
CA LEU A 110 33.62 -13.02 11.90
C LEU A 110 34.61 -12.56 10.83
N THR A 111 34.20 -12.44 9.57
CA THR A 111 34.99 -11.85 8.47
C THR A 111 35.15 -10.31 8.58
N GLY A 112 34.64 -9.68 9.65
CA GLY A 112 34.83 -8.25 9.92
C GLY A 112 33.78 -7.32 9.30
N PHE A 113 32.64 -7.84 8.81
CA PHE A 113 31.56 -6.95 8.38
C PHE A 113 30.93 -6.19 9.56
N SER A 114 30.78 -4.88 9.40
CA SER A 114 30.10 -4.05 10.39
C SER A 114 28.60 -4.38 10.48
N GLN A 115 28.01 -4.18 11.65
CA GLN A 115 26.57 -4.44 11.88
C GLN A 115 25.67 -3.65 10.92
N LYS A 116 26.07 -2.40 10.59
CA LYS A 116 25.35 -1.55 9.63
C LYS A 116 25.34 -2.16 8.21
N LYS A 117 26.47 -2.72 7.76
CA LYS A 117 26.57 -3.38 6.45
C LYS A 117 25.76 -4.68 6.40
N LEU A 118 25.73 -5.44 7.50
CA LEU A 118 24.90 -6.64 7.60
C LEU A 118 23.40 -6.31 7.58
N PHE A 119 22.98 -5.28 8.32
CA PHE A 119 21.61 -4.78 8.28
C PHE A 119 21.23 -4.38 6.85
N PHE A 120 22.05 -3.55 6.21
CA PHE A 120 21.80 -3.11 4.85
C PHE A 120 21.66 -4.29 3.88
N PHE A 121 22.52 -5.30 3.98
CA PHE A 121 22.43 -6.51 3.17
C PHE A 121 21.11 -7.26 3.34
N VAL A 122 20.68 -7.52 4.59
CA VAL A 122 19.42 -8.24 4.87
C VAL A 122 18.22 -7.38 4.45
N TYR A 123 18.25 -6.09 4.74
CA TYR A 123 17.17 -5.18 4.37
C TYR A 123 17.02 -5.06 2.84
N THR A 124 18.13 -4.96 2.09
CA THR A 124 18.08 -4.93 0.62
C THR A 124 17.42 -6.18 0.03
N GLN A 125 17.59 -7.36 0.65
CA GLN A 125 16.92 -8.59 0.20
C GLN A 125 15.40 -8.54 0.35
N MET A 126 14.91 -7.79 1.33
CA MET A 126 13.49 -7.64 1.62
C MET A 126 12.87 -6.49 0.83
N PHE A 127 13.66 -5.45 0.60
CA PHE A 127 13.26 -4.27 -0.15
C PHE A 127 13.09 -4.57 -1.65
N LEU A 128 14.01 -5.33 -2.25
CA LEU A 128 13.99 -5.63 -3.69
C LEU A 128 12.67 -6.31 -4.14
N PRO A 129 12.18 -7.39 -3.49
CA PRO A 129 10.89 -7.98 -3.81
C PRO A 129 9.70 -7.02 -3.71
N ILE A 130 9.69 -6.11 -2.72
CA ILE A 130 8.65 -5.09 -2.58
C ILE A 130 8.68 -4.16 -3.79
N THR A 131 9.86 -3.67 -4.17
CA THR A 131 10.00 -2.80 -5.36
C THR A 131 9.58 -3.50 -6.64
N VAL A 132 9.96 -4.76 -6.83
CA VAL A 132 9.56 -5.58 -8.00
C VAL A 132 8.04 -5.78 -8.02
N ALA A 133 7.42 -6.05 -6.87
CA ALA A 133 5.98 -6.20 -6.76
C ALA A 133 5.25 -4.89 -7.14
N CYS A 134 5.69 -3.74 -6.62
CA CYS A 134 5.11 -2.44 -6.95
C CYS A 134 5.29 -2.08 -8.44
N LEU A 135 6.46 -2.35 -9.03
CA LEU A 135 6.69 -2.15 -10.47
C LEU A 135 5.82 -3.08 -11.33
N GLY A 136 5.66 -4.33 -10.93
CA GLY A 136 4.75 -5.27 -11.60
C GLY A 136 3.31 -4.79 -11.57
N LEU A 137 2.84 -4.27 -10.42
CA LEU A 137 1.51 -3.68 -10.29
C LEU A 137 1.35 -2.40 -11.11
N LEU A 138 2.39 -1.58 -11.22
CA LEU A 138 2.39 -0.39 -12.08
C LEU A 138 2.17 -0.77 -13.55
N LEU A 139 2.97 -1.72 -14.05
CA LEU A 139 2.85 -2.21 -15.41
C LEU A 139 1.46 -2.83 -15.64
N TRP A 140 0.98 -3.65 -14.72
CA TRP A 140 -0.34 -4.24 -14.80
C TRP A 140 -1.46 -3.19 -14.82
N SER A 141 -1.40 -2.19 -13.94
CA SER A 141 -2.43 -1.13 -13.85
C SER A 141 -2.48 -0.27 -15.12
N ILE A 142 -1.32 -0.02 -15.75
CA ILE A 142 -1.24 0.72 -17.02
C ILE A 142 -1.72 -0.15 -18.19
N SER A 143 -1.29 -1.42 -18.26
CA SER A 143 -1.67 -2.32 -19.35
C SER A 143 -3.15 -2.69 -19.33
N PHE A 144 -3.74 -2.83 -18.15
CA PHE A 144 -5.14 -3.23 -17.95
C PHE A 144 -5.98 -2.10 -17.36
N GLN A 145 -5.74 -0.88 -17.84
CA GLN A 145 -6.36 0.34 -17.33
C GLN A 145 -7.88 0.23 -17.21
N HIS A 146 -8.57 -0.19 -18.28
CA HIS A 146 -10.04 -0.29 -18.27
C HIS A 146 -10.59 -1.28 -17.22
N LEU A 147 -9.90 -2.40 -17.01
CA LEU A 147 -10.29 -3.36 -15.97
C LEU A 147 -10.09 -2.77 -14.57
N TYR A 148 -9.02 -2.02 -14.38
CA TYR A 148 -8.71 -1.36 -13.12
C TYR A 148 -9.72 -0.26 -12.77
N GLU A 149 -10.11 0.56 -13.75
CA GLU A 149 -11.17 1.58 -13.61
C GLU A 149 -12.51 0.96 -13.23
N THR A 150 -12.94 -0.07 -13.99
CA THR A 150 -14.20 -0.77 -13.75
C THR A 150 -14.22 -1.37 -12.34
N LEU A 151 -13.09 -1.91 -11.87
CA LEU A 151 -12.94 -2.44 -10.52
C LEU A 151 -13.07 -1.33 -9.47
N LEU A 152 -12.38 -0.20 -9.63
CA LEU A 152 -12.47 0.93 -8.70
C LEU A 152 -13.88 1.49 -8.63
N GLN A 153 -14.53 1.69 -9.78
CA GLN A 153 -15.89 2.20 -9.86
C GLN A 153 -16.89 1.25 -9.21
N ARG A 154 -16.77 -0.07 -9.47
CA ARG A 154 -17.64 -1.07 -8.87
C ARG A 154 -17.49 -1.13 -7.35
N ILE A 155 -16.26 -1.09 -6.83
CA ILE A 155 -16.03 -1.06 -5.39
C ILE A 155 -16.62 0.22 -4.80
N ASN A 156 -16.39 1.37 -5.42
CA ASN A 156 -16.88 2.64 -4.92
C ASN A 156 -18.41 2.70 -4.84
N LEU A 157 -19.10 2.29 -5.91
CA LEU A 157 -20.56 2.21 -5.93
C LEU A 157 -21.08 1.23 -4.89
N THR A 158 -20.43 0.07 -4.72
CA THR A 158 -20.82 -0.92 -3.71
C THR A 158 -20.69 -0.33 -2.30
N VAL A 159 -19.60 0.39 -1.99
CA VAL A 159 -19.42 1.03 -0.69
C VAL A 159 -20.46 2.15 -0.48
N LEU A 160 -20.74 2.96 -1.50
CA LEU A 160 -21.77 3.99 -1.42
C LEU A 160 -23.17 3.40 -1.17
N THR A 161 -23.51 2.27 -1.81
CA THR A 161 -24.78 1.57 -1.53
C THR A 161 -24.87 1.07 -0.10
N LEU A 162 -23.75 0.62 0.48
CA LEU A 162 -23.67 0.10 1.85
C LEU A 162 -23.90 1.20 2.90
N PHE A 163 -23.40 2.42 2.63
CA PHE A 163 -23.59 3.58 3.51
C PHE A 163 -24.93 4.31 3.30
N LYS A 164 -25.80 3.78 2.41
CA LYS A 164 -27.01 4.40 1.85
C LYS A 164 -26.68 5.66 1.07
N PHE A 165 -27.23 5.79 -0.14
CA PHE A 165 -27.12 7.05 -0.88
C PHE A 165 -27.74 8.19 -0.07
N PRO A 166 -27.25 9.42 -0.24
CA PRO A 166 -27.92 10.54 0.37
C PRO A 166 -29.21 10.71 -0.40
N ASP A 167 -30.34 10.83 0.32
CA ASP A 167 -31.64 11.15 -0.26
C ASP A 167 -31.62 12.59 -0.79
N PHE A 168 -30.84 12.82 -1.85
CA PHE A 168 -30.96 14.01 -2.65
C PHE A 168 -32.16 13.82 -3.56
N SER A 169 -33.30 14.37 -3.16
CA SER A 169 -34.31 14.82 -4.11
C SER A 169 -33.67 15.97 -4.90
N VAL A 170 -32.90 15.66 -5.94
CA VAL A 170 -32.35 16.67 -6.85
C VAL A 170 -33.55 17.52 -7.32
N PRO A 171 -33.57 18.84 -7.09
CA PRO A 171 -34.64 19.68 -7.61
C PRO A 171 -34.57 19.63 -9.13
N SER A 172 -35.50 18.89 -9.71
CA SER A 172 -35.60 18.58 -11.14
C SER A 172 -36.16 19.76 -11.95
N SER A 173 -35.70 20.98 -11.70
CA SER A 173 -36.22 22.16 -12.40
C SER A 173 -35.13 23.16 -12.75
N ILE A 174 -34.39 22.86 -13.81
CA ILE A 174 -33.88 23.91 -14.68
C ILE A 174 -34.92 24.08 -15.79
N SER A 175 -35.67 25.18 -15.75
CA SER A 175 -36.52 25.64 -16.87
C SER A 175 -37.47 24.58 -17.47
N GLY A 176 -38.21 23.83 -16.66
CA GLY A 176 -39.29 22.96 -17.15
C GLY A 176 -38.86 21.65 -17.83
N LEU A 177 -37.57 21.32 -17.89
CA LEU A 177 -37.11 19.98 -18.30
C LEU A 177 -36.72 19.17 -17.06
N THR A 178 -37.57 18.23 -16.67
CA THR A 178 -37.23 17.19 -15.68
C THR A 178 -36.38 16.12 -16.36
N ILE A 179 -35.06 16.20 -16.22
CA ILE A 179 -34.17 15.10 -16.61
C ILE A 179 -34.09 14.14 -15.42
N PRO A 180 -34.65 12.91 -15.51
CA PRO A 180 -34.48 11.92 -14.46
C PRO A 180 -33.03 11.46 -14.45
N ILE A 181 -32.22 12.04 -13.57
CA ILE A 181 -30.85 11.55 -13.34
C ILE A 181 -30.96 10.38 -12.37
N ASN A 182 -30.62 9.17 -12.84
CA ASN A 182 -30.46 8.01 -11.97
C ASN A 182 -29.42 8.34 -10.89
N GLN A 183 -29.73 8.12 -9.60
CA GLN A 183 -28.84 8.42 -8.49
C GLN A 183 -27.45 7.78 -8.68
N GLU A 184 -27.40 6.55 -9.19
CA GLU A 184 -26.14 5.88 -9.52
C GLU A 184 -25.30 6.67 -10.54
N ALA A 185 -25.92 7.19 -11.61
CA ALA A 185 -25.23 8.01 -12.61
C ALA A 185 -24.72 9.34 -12.04
N PHE A 186 -25.38 9.90 -11.03
CA PHE A 186 -24.92 11.10 -10.33
C PHE A 186 -23.68 10.85 -9.46
N PHE A 187 -23.48 9.64 -8.96
CA PHE A 187 -22.29 9.25 -8.19
C PHE A 187 -21.23 8.51 -9.01
N GLN A 188 -21.47 8.30 -10.32
CA GLN A 188 -20.45 7.81 -11.23
C GLN A 188 -19.35 8.87 -11.41
N ILE A 189 -18.12 8.41 -11.29
CA ILE A 189 -16.92 9.23 -11.45
C ILE A 189 -16.63 9.32 -12.94
N ASP A 190 -16.53 10.54 -13.45
CA ASP A 190 -16.02 10.77 -14.79
C ASP A 190 -14.48 10.66 -14.75
N PHE A 191 -13.96 9.53 -15.22
CA PHE A 191 -12.51 9.33 -15.34
C PHE A 191 -12.00 10.10 -16.56
N THR A 192 -11.48 11.31 -16.33
CA THR A 192 -10.73 12.04 -17.37
C THR A 192 -9.35 11.41 -17.54
N SER A 193 -8.83 11.39 -18.77
CA SER A 193 -7.58 10.68 -19.15
C SER A 193 -6.36 11.09 -18.31
N ASP A 194 -6.27 12.36 -17.91
CA ASP A 194 -5.13 12.91 -17.18
C ASP A 194 -5.18 12.61 -15.68
N PHE A 195 -6.38 12.42 -15.13
CA PHE A 195 -6.59 12.06 -13.74
C PHE A 195 -6.00 10.67 -13.43
N LEU A 196 -6.10 9.74 -14.38
CA LEU A 196 -5.78 8.34 -14.13
C LEU A 196 -4.28 8.05 -14.03
N LEU A 197 -3.47 8.58 -14.95
CA LEU A 197 -2.02 8.37 -14.89
C LEU A 197 -1.42 9.03 -13.66
N VAL A 198 -1.87 10.24 -13.33
CA VAL A 198 -1.34 11.01 -12.20
C VAL A 198 -1.75 10.38 -10.87
N ASP A 199 -3.04 10.04 -10.69
CA ASP A 199 -3.50 9.49 -9.41
C ASP A 199 -3.15 8.02 -9.22
N THR A 200 -3.08 7.21 -10.28
CA THR A 200 -2.58 5.84 -10.17
C THR A 200 -1.09 5.82 -9.86
N PHE A 201 -0.30 6.69 -10.51
CA PHE A 201 1.12 6.82 -10.18
C PHE A 201 1.31 7.30 -8.74
N LYS A 202 0.54 8.31 -8.31
CA LYS A 202 0.55 8.80 -6.92
C LYS A 202 0.19 7.70 -5.93
N GLY A 203 -0.84 6.90 -6.20
CA GLY A 203 -1.24 5.76 -5.36
C GLY A 203 -0.17 4.68 -5.26
N ILE A 204 0.53 4.39 -6.35
CA ILE A 204 1.66 3.45 -6.36
C ILE A 204 2.83 3.99 -5.54
N VAL A 205 3.16 5.28 -5.70
CA VAL A 205 4.22 5.93 -4.91
C VAL A 205 3.85 5.93 -3.42
N GLN A 206 2.60 6.24 -3.06
CA GLN A 206 2.09 6.16 -1.69
C GLN A 206 2.17 4.74 -1.13
N THR A 207 1.80 3.74 -1.93
CA THR A 207 1.86 2.33 -1.55
C THR A 207 3.31 1.89 -1.30
N LEU A 208 4.21 2.20 -2.23
CA LEU A 208 5.63 1.89 -2.11
C LEU A 208 6.23 2.57 -0.87
N PHE A 209 5.97 3.87 -0.67
CA PHE A 209 6.47 4.61 0.48
C PHE A 209 5.98 4.01 1.80
N THR A 210 4.68 3.68 1.89
CA THR A 210 4.07 3.09 3.09
C THR A 210 4.68 1.73 3.41
N LEU A 211 4.75 0.82 2.42
CA LEU A 211 5.31 -0.52 2.62
C LEU A 211 6.80 -0.46 2.99
N THR A 212 7.56 0.41 2.34
CA THR A 212 9.01 0.56 2.59
C THR A 212 9.29 1.20 3.94
N PHE A 213 8.51 2.19 4.36
CA PHE A 213 8.62 2.80 5.68
C PHE A 213 8.32 1.81 6.81
N VAL A 214 7.18 1.10 6.71
CA VAL A 214 6.76 0.11 7.70
C VAL A 214 7.77 -1.04 7.77
N SER A 215 8.21 -1.56 6.63
CA SER A 215 9.21 -2.63 6.59
C SER A 215 10.57 -2.18 7.15
N LEU A 216 11.01 -0.95 6.88
CA LEU A 216 12.23 -0.39 7.46
C LEU A 216 12.14 -0.28 8.98
N PHE A 217 11.04 0.27 9.50
CA PHE A 217 10.83 0.42 10.93
C PHE A 217 10.89 -0.92 11.67
N ILE A 218 10.15 -1.91 11.17
CA ILE A 218 10.12 -3.28 11.73
C ILE A 218 11.49 -3.95 11.62
N SER A 219 12.17 -3.78 10.49
CA SER A 219 13.49 -4.36 10.26
C SER A 219 14.52 -3.82 11.25
N ILE A 220 14.51 -2.51 11.51
CA ILE A 220 15.44 -1.89 12.48
C ILE A 220 15.21 -2.46 13.87
N LEU A 221 13.97 -2.45 14.36
CA LEU A 221 13.63 -2.95 15.70
C LEU A 221 14.03 -4.43 15.87
N SER A 222 13.67 -5.25 14.89
CA SER A 222 13.94 -6.69 14.91
C SER A 222 15.44 -6.99 14.83
N PHE A 223 16.19 -6.23 14.02
CA PHE A 223 17.64 -6.41 13.88
C PHE A 223 18.40 -5.95 15.13
N ILE A 224 17.97 -4.87 15.80
CA ILE A 224 18.53 -4.44 17.09
C ILE A 224 18.32 -5.53 18.16
N TYR A 225 17.12 -6.11 18.22
CA TYR A 225 16.83 -7.21 19.14
C TYR A 225 17.75 -8.43 18.87
N PHE A 226 17.89 -8.81 17.59
CA PHE A 226 18.75 -9.93 17.18
C PHE A 226 20.24 -9.67 17.47
N SER A 227 20.74 -8.46 17.19
CA SER A 227 22.15 -8.12 17.41
C SER A 227 22.54 -8.13 18.89
N ARG A 228 21.65 -7.63 19.77
CA ARG A 228 21.81 -7.72 21.23
C ARG A 228 21.85 -9.18 21.70
N ARG A 229 20.98 -10.04 21.16
CA ARG A 229 20.97 -11.48 21.49
C ARG A 229 22.27 -12.18 21.05
N LEU A 230 22.82 -11.82 19.89
CA LEU A 230 24.09 -12.35 19.40
C LEU A 230 25.33 -11.84 20.18
N GLN A 231 25.23 -10.74 20.92
CA GLN A 231 26.29 -10.29 21.83
C GLN A 231 26.27 -11.08 23.14
N LYS A 232 25.08 -11.28 23.74
CA LYS A 232 24.92 -12.07 24.98
C LYS A 232 25.38 -13.53 24.85
N GLY A 233 25.19 -14.15 23.67
CA GLY A 233 25.66 -15.51 23.40
C GLY A 233 27.19 -15.67 23.27
N ARG A 234 27.95 -14.59 23.05
CA ARG A 234 29.42 -14.64 23.06
C ARG A 234 29.99 -14.60 24.48
N PHE A 235 29.36 -13.87 25.39
CA PHE A 235 29.83 -13.76 26.78
C PHE A 235 29.61 -15.05 27.59
N THR A 236 28.60 -15.86 27.24
CA THR A 236 28.35 -17.14 27.90
C THR A 236 29.38 -18.22 27.52
N HIS A 237 29.91 -18.22 26.30
CA HIS A 237 30.94 -19.19 25.90
C HIS A 237 32.37 -18.82 26.34
N HIS A 238 32.66 -17.56 26.65
CA HIS A 238 33.95 -17.16 27.24
C HIS A 238 34.02 -17.34 28.76
N GLY A 239 32.88 -17.61 29.42
CA GLY A 239 32.83 -17.90 30.86
C GLY A 239 32.87 -19.39 31.22
N ALA A 240 32.87 -20.29 30.23
CA ALA A 240 32.83 -21.74 30.42
C ALA A 240 34.18 -22.43 30.17
N THR A 241 35.26 -21.66 30.07
CA THR A 241 36.64 -22.16 30.10
C THR A 241 37.34 -21.59 31.32
N LYS A 242 37.07 -22.20 32.48
CA LYS A 242 37.95 -22.22 33.63
C LYS A 242 37.91 -23.63 34.20
#